data_AF-A0A0G1WAC7-F1
#
_entry.id   AF-A0A0G1WAC7-F1
#
_cell.length_a   1.000
_cell.length_b   1.000
_cell.length_c   1.000
_cell.angle_alpha   90.00
_cell.angle_beta   90.00
_cell.angle_gamma   90.00
#
_symmetry.space_group_name_H-M   'P 1'
#
loop_
_entity.id
_entity.type
_entity.pdbx_description
1 polymer ?
#
loop_
_entity_poly.entity_id
_entity_poly.type
_entity_poly.pdbx_seq_one_letter_code
_entity_poly.pdbx_strand_id
1 'polypeptide(L)'
;MAVFGYSYYLKYAIAKMATQIEGGRAELQPEKVNELIRLNDRINSTQDLIGTHLLLSPLFKFLEASTIKNVRFTSFSYEMNQSGLRLSMRGEARSYSALALQADLFSKSGLLENVAFSDLVLDEKGNVIFSFQASVDPGLLSYQRSLSGTTVPVVAPAATVVATTTDSTGSRQAATSTPRAATTSPQTAQ
;
A
#
# COMPACT_ATOMS: atom_id res chain seq x y z
N MET A 1 38.75 -68.86 -20.70
CA MET A 1 39.71 -67.79 -21.06
C MET A 1 39.08 -66.57 -21.74
N ALA A 2 37.88 -66.65 -22.35
CA ALA A 2 37.23 -65.52 -23.02
C ALA A 2 36.68 -64.42 -22.07
N VAL A 3 36.27 -64.78 -20.84
CA VAL A 3 35.68 -63.83 -19.86
C VAL A 3 36.70 -62.80 -19.33
N PHE A 4 37.99 -63.14 -19.29
CA PHE A 4 39.04 -62.24 -18.80
C PHE A 4 39.49 -61.19 -19.82
N GLY A 5 39.35 -61.47 -21.12
CA GLY A 5 39.67 -60.48 -22.17
C GLY A 5 38.67 -59.33 -22.22
N TYR A 6 37.38 -59.64 -22.04
CA TYR A 6 36.32 -58.63 -21.97
C TYR A 6 36.48 -57.71 -20.74
N SER A 7 36.86 -58.26 -19.59
CA SER A 7 37.11 -57.43 -18.39
C SER A 7 38.30 -56.49 -18.54
N TYR A 8 39.33 -56.88 -19.30
CA TYR A 8 40.45 -55.98 -19.66
C TYR A 8 39.99 -54.86 -20.60
N TYR A 9 39.20 -55.18 -21.62
CA TYR A 9 38.63 -54.20 -22.54
C TYR A 9 37.74 -53.18 -21.80
N LEU A 10 36.87 -53.65 -20.90
CA LEU A 10 36.02 -52.78 -20.07
C LEU A 10 36.85 -51.84 -19.19
N LYS A 11 37.91 -52.34 -18.56
CA LYS A 11 38.81 -51.49 -17.74
C LYS A 11 39.48 -50.40 -18.59
N TYR A 12 39.95 -50.75 -19.78
CA TYR A 12 40.56 -49.79 -20.70
C TYR A 12 39.54 -48.76 -21.22
N ALA A 13 38.32 -49.21 -21.58
CA ALA A 13 37.25 -48.33 -22.03
C ALA A 13 36.82 -47.35 -20.93
N ILE A 14 36.69 -47.80 -19.68
CA ILE A 14 36.40 -46.96 -18.52
C ILE A 14 37.52 -45.92 -18.31
N ALA A 15 38.78 -46.33 -18.38
CA ALA A 15 39.92 -45.41 -18.24
C ALA A 15 39.94 -44.33 -19.34
N LYS A 16 39.63 -44.72 -20.59
CA LYS A 16 39.55 -43.79 -21.72
C LYS A 16 38.36 -42.81 -21.60
N MET A 17 37.21 -43.28 -21.12
CA MET A 17 36.05 -42.42 -20.87
C MET A 17 36.33 -41.45 -19.71
N ALA A 18 37.00 -41.90 -18.65
CA ALA A 18 37.39 -41.05 -17.53
C ALA A 18 38.32 -39.92 -17.96
N THR A 19 39.32 -40.18 -18.81
CA THR A 19 40.21 -39.13 -19.33
C THR A 19 39.51 -38.17 -20.27
N GLN A 20 38.55 -38.64 -21.08
CA GLN A 20 37.73 -37.76 -21.92
C GLN A 20 36.83 -36.82 -21.09
N ILE A 21 36.25 -37.31 -19.99
CA ILE A 21 35.47 -36.49 -19.06
C ILE A 21 36.38 -35.45 -18.38
N GLU A 22 37.57 -35.83 -17.95
CA GLU A 22 38.51 -34.90 -17.30
C GLU A 22 39.01 -33.82 -18.27
N GLY A 23 39.28 -34.18 -19.53
CA GLY A 23 39.61 -33.23 -20.59
C GLY A 23 38.49 -32.22 -20.85
N GLY A 24 37.24 -32.69 -20.96
CA GLY A 24 36.07 -31.81 -21.10
C GLY A 24 35.82 -30.95 -19.85
N ARG A 25 36.10 -31.45 -18.64
CA ARG A 25 36.04 -30.67 -17.40
C ARG A 25 37.09 -29.58 -17.33
N ALA A 26 38.30 -29.84 -17.79
CA ALA A 26 39.38 -28.87 -17.83
C ALA A 26 39.05 -27.71 -18.80
N GLU A 27 38.43 -28.01 -19.95
CA GLU A 27 37.96 -26.98 -20.90
C GLU A 27 36.85 -26.09 -20.31
N LEU A 28 35.95 -26.68 -19.51
CA LEU A 28 34.85 -25.96 -18.86
C LEU A 28 35.28 -25.16 -17.63
N GLN A 29 36.54 -25.29 -17.16
CA GLN A 29 37.09 -24.64 -15.97
C GLN A 29 36.12 -24.75 -14.77
N PRO A 30 36.21 -25.79 -13.92
CA PRO A 30 35.19 -26.09 -12.90
C PRO A 30 34.84 -24.89 -11.99
N GLU A 31 35.78 -23.97 -11.78
CA GLU A 31 35.52 -22.75 -11.01
C GLU A 31 34.56 -21.77 -11.67
N LYS A 32 34.60 -21.61 -13.00
CA LYS A 32 33.60 -20.79 -13.71
C LYS A 32 32.21 -21.40 -13.61
N VAL A 33 32.10 -22.73 -13.71
CA VAL A 33 30.82 -23.42 -13.52
C VAL A 33 30.28 -23.16 -12.12
N ASN A 34 31.13 -23.25 -11.09
CA ASN A 34 30.75 -22.94 -9.71
C ASN A 34 30.31 -21.48 -9.52
N GLU A 35 30.99 -20.52 -10.16
CA GLU A 35 30.61 -19.11 -10.13
C GLU A 35 29.23 -18.88 -10.78
N LEU A 36 28.97 -19.51 -11.92
CA LEU A 36 27.67 -19.41 -12.62
C LEU A 36 26.54 -20.02 -11.79
N ILE A 37 26.77 -21.17 -11.14
CA ILE A 37 25.80 -21.79 -10.23
C ILE A 37 25.50 -20.82 -9.07
N ARG A 38 26.53 -20.29 -8.40
CA ARG A 38 26.35 -19.33 -7.30
C ARG A 38 25.59 -18.07 -7.73
N LEU A 39 25.85 -17.57 -8.93
CA LEU A 39 25.11 -16.43 -9.47
C LEU A 39 23.64 -16.78 -9.69
N ASN A 40 23.36 -17.92 -10.30
CA ASN A 40 22.00 -18.40 -10.51
C ASN A 40 21.25 -18.57 -9.19
N ASP A 41 21.88 -19.15 -8.17
CA ASP A 41 21.29 -19.31 -6.84
C ASP A 41 20.95 -17.96 -6.20
N ARG A 42 21.82 -16.96 -6.37
CA ARG A 42 21.56 -15.59 -5.89
C ARG A 42 20.39 -14.95 -6.64
N ILE A 43 20.30 -15.14 -7.96
CA ILE A 43 19.19 -14.61 -8.78
C ILE A 43 17.88 -15.26 -8.34
N ASN A 44 17.83 -16.58 -8.21
CA ASN A 44 16.63 -17.31 -7.78
C ASN A 44 16.20 -16.91 -6.37
N SER A 45 17.16 -16.81 -5.44
CA SER A 45 16.86 -16.33 -4.09
C SER A 45 16.29 -14.91 -4.10
N THR A 46 16.81 -14.03 -4.96
CA THR A 46 16.31 -12.66 -5.09
C THR A 46 14.91 -12.65 -5.72
N GLN A 47 14.66 -13.50 -6.71
CA GLN A 47 13.36 -13.66 -7.37
C GLN A 47 12.28 -14.08 -6.36
N ASP A 48 12.60 -15.04 -5.49
CA ASP A 48 11.69 -15.52 -4.45
C ASP A 48 11.41 -14.46 -3.38
N LEU A 49 12.44 -13.72 -2.95
CA LEU A 49 12.29 -12.63 -1.99
C LEU A 49 11.42 -11.49 -2.56
N ILE A 50 11.59 -11.14 -3.83
CA ILE A 50 10.77 -10.09 -4.48
C ILE A 50 9.36 -10.58 -4.75
N GLY A 51 9.19 -11.85 -5.13
CA GLY A 51 7.87 -12.45 -5.38
C GLY A 51 7.01 -12.54 -4.12
N THR A 52 7.63 -12.73 -2.96
CA THR A 52 6.95 -12.80 -1.65
C THR A 52 6.84 -11.44 -0.95
N HIS A 53 7.45 -10.38 -1.49
CA HIS A 53 7.47 -9.06 -0.85
C HIS A 53 6.10 -8.37 -0.93
N LEU A 54 5.53 -8.12 0.25
CA LEU A 54 4.27 -7.39 0.41
C LEU A 54 4.50 -5.88 0.44
N LEU A 55 3.76 -5.12 -0.35
CA LEU A 55 3.79 -3.66 -0.34
C LEU A 55 2.57 -3.09 0.39
N LEU A 56 2.84 -2.23 1.38
CA LEU A 56 1.81 -1.44 2.05
C LEU A 56 1.53 -0.09 1.37
N SER A 57 2.38 0.37 0.46
CA SER A 57 2.19 1.67 -0.20
C SER A 57 0.86 1.80 -0.96
N PRO A 58 0.40 0.79 -1.73
CA PRO A 58 -0.92 0.85 -2.38
C PRO A 58 -2.08 0.92 -1.37
N LEU A 59 -1.94 0.24 -0.23
CA LEU A 59 -2.93 0.27 0.85
C LEU A 59 -3.03 1.69 1.44
N PHE A 60 -1.92 2.35 1.71
CA PHE A 60 -1.94 3.73 2.22
C PHE A 60 -2.54 4.72 1.22
N LYS A 61 -2.24 4.60 -0.07
CA LYS A 61 -2.89 5.42 -1.12
C LYS A 61 -4.39 5.21 -1.15
N PHE A 62 -4.83 3.96 -1.00
CA PHE A 62 -6.25 3.64 -0.92
C PHE A 62 -6.90 4.25 0.33
N LEU A 63 -6.28 4.09 1.51
CA LEU A 63 -6.77 4.66 2.76
C LEU A 63 -6.85 6.19 2.67
N GLU A 64 -5.84 6.85 2.10
CA GLU A 64 -5.83 8.29 1.89
C GLU A 64 -7.00 8.75 1.01
N ALA A 65 -7.23 8.08 -0.13
CA ALA A 65 -8.29 8.45 -1.06
C ALA A 65 -9.70 8.11 -0.53
N SER A 66 -9.84 7.03 0.24
CA SER A 66 -11.12 6.52 0.71
C SER A 66 -11.52 7.03 2.11
N THR A 67 -10.65 7.73 2.82
CA THR A 67 -10.96 8.31 4.14
C THR A 67 -11.64 9.67 3.99
N ILE A 68 -12.80 9.85 4.62
CA ILE A 68 -13.52 11.12 4.61
C ILE A 68 -12.87 12.13 5.56
N LYS A 69 -13.05 13.42 5.27
CA LYS A 69 -12.45 14.54 6.05
C LYS A 69 -12.81 14.56 7.55
N ASN A 70 -13.89 13.89 7.95
CA ASN A 70 -14.39 13.88 9.33
C ASN A 70 -13.95 12.64 10.14
N VAL A 71 -13.05 11.82 9.61
CA VAL A 71 -12.49 10.63 10.26
C VAL A 71 -10.97 10.74 10.26
N ARG A 72 -10.36 10.44 11.41
CA ARG A 72 -8.91 10.47 11.60
C ARG A 72 -8.45 9.16 12.21
N PHE A 73 -7.47 8.52 11.58
CA PHE A 73 -6.79 7.35 12.14
C PHE A 73 -5.56 7.80 12.94
N THR A 74 -5.36 7.21 14.11
CA THR A 74 -4.26 7.53 15.04
C THR A 74 -3.27 6.39 15.17
N SER A 75 -3.70 5.15 14.92
CA SER A 75 -2.81 3.98 14.93
C SER A 75 -3.10 3.06 13.76
N PHE A 76 -2.05 2.38 13.31
CA PHE A 76 -2.11 1.37 12.26
C PHE A 76 -1.25 0.17 12.68
N SER A 77 -1.84 -1.02 12.67
CA SER A 77 -1.14 -2.29 12.87
C SER A 77 -1.67 -3.34 11.91
N TYR A 78 -0.78 -4.22 11.45
CA TYR A 78 -1.15 -5.33 10.58
C TYR A 78 -0.52 -6.62 11.09
N GLU A 79 -1.21 -7.73 10.86
CA GLU A 79 -0.76 -9.07 11.18
C GLU A 79 -1.02 -9.97 9.99
N MET A 80 -0.03 -10.80 9.65
CA MET A 80 -0.14 -11.73 8.53
C MET A 80 -0.42 -13.12 9.08
N ASN A 81 -1.61 -13.64 8.77
CA ASN A 81 -2.06 -14.97 9.16
C ASN A 81 -2.17 -15.87 7.94
N GLN A 82 -2.32 -17.18 8.15
CA GLN A 82 -2.49 -18.16 7.06
C GLN A 82 -3.71 -17.87 6.17
N SER A 83 -4.72 -17.18 6.70
CA SER A 83 -5.96 -16.83 6.01
C SER A 83 -5.92 -15.44 5.34
N GLY A 84 -4.85 -14.67 5.47
CA GLY A 84 -4.73 -13.33 4.88
C GLY A 84 -4.12 -12.28 5.82
N LEU A 85 -4.09 -11.04 5.34
CA LEU A 85 -3.61 -9.89 6.09
C LEU A 85 -4.74 -9.33 6.96
N ARG A 86 -4.57 -9.33 8.29
CA ARG A 86 -5.48 -8.68 9.22
C ARG A 86 -4.97 -7.27 9.51
N LEU A 87 -5.79 -6.27 9.21
CA LEU A 87 -5.56 -4.87 9.49
C LEU A 87 -6.31 -4.47 10.75
N SER A 88 -5.64 -3.79 11.67
CA SER A 88 -6.23 -3.19 12.85
C SER A 88 -5.82 -1.73 12.94
N MET A 89 -6.79 -0.83 13.14
CA MET A 89 -6.54 0.61 13.27
C MET A 89 -7.34 1.16 14.44
N ARG A 90 -6.90 2.29 14.98
CA ARG A 90 -7.71 3.10 15.89
C ARG A 90 -7.83 4.50 15.34
N GLY A 91 -8.92 5.16 15.67
CA GLY A 91 -9.19 6.50 15.19
C GLY A 91 -10.26 7.20 15.99
N GLU A 92 -10.55 8.42 15.56
CA GLU A 92 -11.64 9.25 16.04
C GLU A 92 -12.44 9.79 14.85
N ALA A 93 -13.75 9.87 15.03
CA ALA A 93 -14.68 10.44 14.06
C ALA A 93 -15.42 11.62 14.70
N ARG A 94 -15.81 12.59 13.90
CA ARG A 94 -16.53 13.78 14.38
C ARG A 94 -17.96 13.47 14.87
N SER A 95 -18.54 12.35 14.42
CA SER A 95 -19.85 11.86 14.84
C SER A 95 -20.05 10.39 14.46
N TYR A 96 -21.05 9.74 15.05
CA TYR A 96 -21.47 8.39 14.66
C TYR A 96 -21.90 8.31 13.19
N SER A 97 -22.55 9.36 12.66
CA SER A 97 -22.96 9.43 11.26
C SER A 97 -21.75 9.43 10.31
N ALA A 98 -20.67 10.13 10.66
CA ALA A 98 -19.44 10.13 9.88
C ALA A 98 -18.80 8.73 9.87
N LEU A 99 -18.83 8.02 11.00
CA LEU A 99 -18.30 6.66 11.09
C LEU A 99 -19.12 5.66 10.25
N ALA A 100 -20.45 5.75 10.30
CA ALA A 100 -21.34 4.92 9.50
C ALA A 100 -21.10 5.12 7.99
N LEU A 101 -20.90 6.37 7.56
CA LEU A 101 -20.56 6.69 6.17
C LEU A 101 -19.20 6.10 5.76
N GLN A 102 -18.20 6.20 6.63
CA GLN A 102 -16.88 5.62 6.39
C GLN A 102 -16.95 4.10 6.25
N ALA A 103 -17.74 3.43 7.09
CA ALA A 103 -17.93 2.00 7.04
C ALA A 103 -18.54 1.55 5.69
N ASP A 104 -19.57 2.25 5.23
CA ASP A 104 -20.21 1.97 3.94
C ASP A 104 -19.24 2.13 2.75
N LEU A 105 -18.41 3.19 2.76
CA LEU A 105 -17.38 3.40 1.72
C LEU A 105 -16.32 2.29 1.71
N PHE A 106 -15.85 1.87 2.88
CA PHE A 106 -14.86 0.80 2.99
C PHE A 106 -15.42 -0.56 2.56
N SER A 107 -16.67 -0.88 2.93
CA SER A 107 -17.33 -2.10 2.48
C SER A 107 -17.56 -2.16 0.96
N LYS A 108 -17.70 -1.00 0.29
CA LYS A 108 -17.89 -0.92 -1.18
C LYS A 108 -16.61 -0.98 -1.99
N SER A 109 -15.46 -0.77 -1.37
CA SER A 109 -14.17 -0.61 -2.07
C SER A 109 -13.61 -1.89 -2.68
N GLY A 110 -14.09 -3.07 -2.27
CA GLY A 110 -13.62 -4.38 -2.75
C GLY A 110 -12.19 -4.76 -2.36
N LEU A 111 -11.44 -3.86 -1.72
CA LEU A 111 -10.09 -4.11 -1.20
C LEU A 111 -10.08 -4.64 0.23
N LEU A 112 -11.09 -4.27 1.00
CA LEU A 112 -11.24 -4.63 2.40
C LEU A 112 -12.39 -5.63 2.53
N GLU A 113 -12.08 -6.78 3.11
CA GLU A 113 -13.05 -7.79 3.49
C GLU A 113 -13.28 -7.75 5.00
N ASN A 114 -14.43 -8.23 5.47
CA ASN A 114 -14.74 -8.34 6.90
C ASN A 114 -14.53 -7.04 7.69
N VAL A 115 -14.97 -5.92 7.12
CA VAL A 115 -14.85 -4.59 7.75
C VAL A 115 -15.71 -4.54 9.01
N ALA A 116 -15.09 -4.22 10.15
CA ALA A 116 -15.75 -4.09 11.44
C ALA A 116 -15.23 -2.86 12.21
N PHE A 117 -16.17 -2.12 12.80
CA PHE A 117 -15.89 -1.04 13.74
C PHE A 117 -16.39 -1.43 15.13
N SER A 118 -15.52 -1.31 16.14
CA SER A 118 -15.79 -1.70 17.52
C SER A 118 -15.36 -0.60 18.50
N ASP A 119 -15.67 -0.80 19.78
CA ASP A 119 -15.20 0.05 20.89
C ASP A 119 -15.52 1.54 20.69
N LEU A 120 -16.78 1.83 20.36
CA LEU A 120 -17.25 3.19 20.12
C LEU A 120 -17.42 3.93 21.45
N VAL A 121 -16.60 4.96 21.67
CA VAL A 121 -16.61 5.77 22.89
C VAL A 121 -16.67 7.25 22.54
N LEU A 122 -17.56 8.01 23.16
CA LEU A 122 -17.65 9.45 22.97
C LEU A 122 -16.67 10.17 23.92
N ASP A 123 -15.80 10.99 23.37
CA ASP A 123 -14.90 11.89 24.09
C ASP A 123 -15.63 13.15 24.56
N GLU A 124 -15.07 13.86 25.55
CA GLU A 124 -15.60 15.10 26.11
C GLU A 124 -15.76 16.22 25.06
N LYS A 125 -15.00 16.13 23.97
CA LYS A 125 -15.06 17.05 22.81
C LYS A 125 -16.18 16.71 21.82
N GLY A 126 -16.92 15.63 22.04
CA GLY A 126 -17.96 15.14 21.13
C GLY A 126 -17.45 14.30 19.96
N ASN A 127 -16.18 13.88 19.98
CA ASN A 127 -15.61 12.96 19.00
C ASN A 127 -15.87 11.51 19.41
N VAL A 128 -16.10 10.63 18.45
CA VAL A 128 -16.28 9.19 18.67
C VAL A 128 -14.95 8.48 18.42
N ILE A 129 -14.32 7.99 19.47
CA ILE A 129 -13.16 7.08 19.40
C ILE A 129 -13.68 5.71 18.98
N PHE A 130 -12.95 5.04 18.09
CA PHE A 130 -13.30 3.72 17.60
C PHE A 130 -12.07 2.85 17.32
N SER A 131 -12.26 1.54 17.39
CA SER A 131 -11.37 0.52 16.86
C SER A 131 -11.89 0.04 15.50
N PHE A 132 -11.00 -0.18 14.55
CA PHE A 132 -11.30 -0.67 13.21
C PHE A 132 -10.54 -1.96 12.95
N GLN A 133 -11.20 -2.94 12.36
CA GLN A 133 -10.61 -4.21 11.96
C GLN A 133 -11.10 -4.57 10.55
N ALA A 134 -10.18 -5.06 9.71
CA ALA A 134 -10.51 -5.58 8.38
C ALA A 134 -9.52 -6.68 7.97
N SER A 135 -9.92 -7.47 6.98
CA SER A 135 -9.08 -8.43 6.28
C SER A 135 -8.76 -7.92 4.88
N VAL A 136 -7.56 -8.20 4.39
CA VAL A 136 -7.11 -7.84 3.04
C VAL A 136 -6.48 -9.07 2.39
N ASP A 137 -6.83 -9.30 1.13
CA ASP A 137 -6.19 -10.33 0.31
C ASP A 137 -4.73 -9.93 0.02
N PRO A 138 -3.73 -10.72 0.47
CA PRO A 138 -2.31 -10.44 0.19
C PRO A 138 -1.98 -10.35 -1.30
N GLY A 139 -2.74 -11.03 -2.17
CA GLY A 139 -2.53 -11.00 -3.62
C GLY A 139 -2.68 -9.61 -4.24
N LEU A 140 -3.51 -8.75 -3.63
CA LEU A 140 -3.73 -7.36 -4.06
C LEU A 140 -2.58 -6.43 -3.65
N LEU A 141 -1.80 -6.82 -2.65
CA LEU A 141 -0.69 -6.05 -2.09
C LEU A 141 0.69 -6.55 -2.55
N SER A 142 0.74 -7.51 -3.48
CA SER A 142 1.98 -8.06 -4.01
C SER A 142 2.80 -7.02 -4.80
N TYR A 143 4.13 -7.04 -4.60
CA TYR A 143 5.04 -6.14 -5.32
C TYR A 143 4.93 -6.27 -6.84
N GLN A 144 4.82 -7.51 -7.34
CA GLN A 144 4.69 -7.80 -8.77
C GLN A 144 3.46 -7.14 -9.42
N ARG A 145 2.34 -7.08 -8.68
CA ARG A 145 1.13 -6.38 -9.14
C ARG A 145 1.35 -4.87 -9.26
N SER A 146 2.12 -4.27 -8.35
CA SER A 146 2.42 -2.83 -8.39
C SER A 146 3.26 -2.43 -9.61
N LEU A 147 4.18 -3.31 -10.04
CA LEU A 147 4.98 -3.10 -11.25
C LEU A 147 4.16 -3.19 -12.54
N SER A 148 3.08 -3.96 -12.50
CA SER A 148 2.18 -4.16 -13.65
C SER A 148 1.25 -2.96 -13.90
N GLY A 149 1.43 -1.84 -13.18
CA GLY A 149 0.75 -0.57 -13.46
C GLY A 149 -0.77 -0.59 -13.28
N THR A 150 -1.34 -1.63 -12.66
CA THR A 150 -2.77 -1.66 -12.35
C THR A 150 -3.03 -0.76 -11.16
N THR A 151 -3.25 0.51 -11.47
CA THR A 151 -3.78 1.49 -10.53
C THR A 151 -5.05 0.92 -9.91
N VAL A 152 -5.06 0.86 -8.57
CA VAL A 152 -6.27 0.56 -7.82
C VAL A 152 -7.33 1.59 -8.24
N PRO A 153 -8.54 1.18 -8.67
CA PRO A 153 -9.55 2.12 -9.13
C PRO A 153 -9.97 3.01 -7.96
N VAL A 154 -9.43 4.23 -7.94
CA VAL A 154 -9.93 5.33 -7.11
C VAL A 154 -11.31 5.69 -7.68
N VAL A 155 -12.36 5.35 -6.96
CA VAL A 155 -13.66 6.00 -7.15
C VAL A 155 -13.49 7.43 -6.66
N ALA A 156 -13.26 8.33 -7.61
CA ALA A 156 -13.11 9.75 -7.36
C ALA A 156 -14.42 10.33 -6.78
N PRO A 157 -14.39 11.03 -5.63
CA PRO A 157 -15.49 11.88 -5.25
C PRO A 157 -15.51 13.08 -6.20
N ALA A 158 -16.55 13.16 -7.03
CA ALA A 158 -16.82 14.31 -7.87
C ALA A 158 -17.09 15.56 -7.01
N ALA A 159 -16.23 16.58 -7.12
CA ALA A 159 -16.62 18.01 -7.12
C ALA A 159 -15.39 18.93 -7.18
N THR A 160 -15.12 19.49 -8.37
CA THR A 160 -14.50 20.83 -8.49
C THR A 160 -15.17 21.55 -9.65
N VAL A 161 -16.17 22.38 -9.35
CA VAL A 161 -16.47 23.57 -10.16
C VAL A 161 -15.98 24.75 -9.35
N VAL A 162 -14.79 25.25 -9.67
CA VAL A 162 -14.31 26.55 -9.20
C VAL A 162 -14.09 27.39 -10.45
N ALA A 163 -14.86 28.49 -10.51
CA ALA A 163 -14.95 29.39 -11.63
C ALA A 163 -13.62 30.10 -11.93
N THR A 164 -13.35 30.30 -13.22
CA THR A 164 -12.25 31.08 -13.77
C THR A 164 -12.48 32.59 -13.58
N THR A 165 -11.36 33.27 -13.34
CA THR A 165 -11.08 34.70 -13.11
C THR A 165 -11.75 35.72 -14.04
N THR A 166 -11.99 36.93 -13.51
CA THR A 166 -11.68 38.18 -14.23
C THR A 166 -11.27 39.24 -13.22
N ASP A 167 -9.98 39.59 -13.27
CA ASP A 167 -9.36 40.74 -12.62
C ASP A 167 -9.56 41.97 -13.53
N SER A 168 -10.02 43.08 -12.96
CA SER A 168 -10.04 44.38 -13.64
C SER A 168 -9.65 45.49 -12.66
N THR A 169 -8.42 45.94 -12.83
CA THR A 169 -7.81 47.13 -12.23
C THR A 169 -8.51 48.41 -12.70
N GLY A 170 -8.80 49.37 -11.80
CA GLY A 170 -9.20 50.72 -12.23
C GLY A 170 -9.81 51.69 -11.21
N SER A 171 -8.95 52.33 -10.42
CA SER A 171 -9.02 53.75 -10.01
C SER A 171 -9.91 54.25 -8.85
N ARG A 172 -9.20 54.95 -7.94
CA ARG A 172 -9.48 56.26 -7.33
C ARG A 172 -10.36 56.38 -6.06
N GLN A 173 -9.64 56.85 -5.03
CA GLN A 173 -9.92 58.01 -4.15
C GLN A 173 -10.25 57.76 -2.68
N ALA A 174 -9.48 58.50 -1.88
CA ALA A 174 -9.50 58.62 -0.44
C ALA A 174 -10.72 59.36 0.10
N ALA A 175 -11.14 59.03 1.33
CA ALA A 175 -11.40 60.02 2.37
C ALA A 175 -11.52 59.33 3.75
N THR A 176 -10.64 59.74 4.65
CA THR A 176 -10.71 59.57 6.11
C THR A 176 -11.74 60.55 6.68
N SER A 177 -12.59 60.12 7.63
CA SER A 177 -12.92 60.84 8.88
C SER A 177 -14.29 60.46 9.49
N THR A 178 -14.23 59.77 10.62
CA THR A 178 -15.15 59.82 11.79
C THR A 178 -15.16 61.28 12.32
N PRO A 179 -16.26 61.88 12.87
CA PRO A 179 -16.87 61.40 14.13
C PRO A 179 -18.34 61.75 14.48
N ARG A 180 -18.85 60.98 15.46
CA ARG A 180 -19.68 61.36 16.64
C ARG A 180 -20.89 62.30 16.46
N ALA A 181 -22.07 61.79 16.83
CA ALA A 181 -23.07 62.55 17.58
C ALA A 181 -23.88 61.63 18.51
N ALA A 182 -23.96 62.03 19.77
CA ALA A 182 -24.85 61.50 20.79
C ALA A 182 -26.18 62.28 20.76
N THR A 183 -27.17 61.74 21.50
CA THR A 183 -28.09 62.49 22.39
C THR A 183 -29.59 62.29 22.13
N THR A 184 -30.24 61.88 23.23
CA THR A 184 -31.62 62.16 23.72
C THR A 184 -32.86 61.42 23.20
N SER A 185 -33.45 60.71 24.17
CA SER A 185 -34.88 60.45 24.39
C SER A 185 -35.77 61.70 24.28
N PRO A 186 -37.09 61.49 24.14
CA PRO A 186 -37.98 62.03 25.17
C PRO A 186 -39.08 61.06 25.63
N GLN A 187 -39.61 61.44 26.78
CA GLN A 187 -40.59 60.83 27.65
C GLN A 187 -42.02 61.35 27.32
N THR A 188 -43.02 60.54 27.68
CA THR A 188 -44.39 60.92 28.14
C THR A 188 -45.55 61.13 27.16
N ALA A 189 -46.70 60.58 27.61
CA ALA A 189 -48.09 61.00 27.44
C ALA A 189 -48.87 60.52 26.20
N GLN A 190 -49.48 59.34 26.31
CA GLN A 190 -50.93 59.18 26.51
C GLN A 190 -51.28 57.73 26.88
#